data_AF-A0A7W9Z5W9-F1
#
_entry.id   AF-A0A7W9Z5W9-F1
#
_cell.length_a   1.000
_cell.length_b   1.000
_cell.length_c   1.000
_cell.angle_alpha   90.00
_cell.angle_beta   90.00
_cell.angle_gamma   90.00
#
_symmetry.space_group_name_H-M   'P 1'
#
loop_
_entity.id
_entity.type
_entity.pdbx_description
1 polymer ?
#
loop_
_entity_poly.entity_id
_entity_poly.type
_entity_poly.pdbx_seq_one_letter_code
_entity_poly.pdbx_strand_id
1 'polypeptide(L)'
;MNRLERVDQLIEGITDWRGKTFADVRNAILEVDKEIVEEWKWMGSPVWSRDGMIAVANAHKGKVKLTFSHGAQLEDPDKLFNAGLGGSTWRAIDFFEGDKINKRALKGLVRAAIEYNQTKLKKNAAPGPRAKASKVKKA
;
A
#
# COMPACT_ATOMS: atom_id res chain seq x y z
N MET A 1 21.13 3.91 3.22
CA MET A 1 19.89 3.69 3.99
C MET A 1 18.92 2.92 3.14
N ASN A 2 18.72 1.66 3.50
CA ASN A 2 17.72 0.78 2.91
C ASN A 2 16.31 1.28 3.28
N ARG A 3 15.32 0.95 2.45
CA ARG A 3 13.92 1.39 2.64
C ARG A 3 13.30 0.83 3.90
N LEU A 4 13.64 -0.41 4.26
CA LEU A 4 13.23 -1.07 5.49
C LEU A 4 13.62 -0.24 6.72
N GLU A 5 14.89 0.19 6.78
CA GLU A 5 15.43 0.98 7.90
C GLU A 5 14.67 2.29 8.14
N ARG A 6 14.08 2.90 7.10
CA ARG A 6 13.29 4.14 7.25
C ARG A 6 11.95 3.89 7.91
N VAL A 7 11.30 2.77 7.60
CA VAL A 7 10.04 2.40 8.22
C VAL A 7 10.25 1.96 9.65
N ASP A 8 11.35 1.24 9.92
CA ASP A 8 11.76 0.90 11.28
C ASP A 8 12.00 2.18 12.10
N GLN A 9 12.78 3.14 11.59
CA GLN A 9 13.00 4.44 12.24
C GLN A 9 11.72 5.25 12.47
N LEU A 10 10.77 5.21 11.54
CA LEU A 10 9.47 5.85 11.70
C LEU A 10 8.70 5.24 12.87
N ILE A 11 8.67 3.91 12.94
CA ILE A 11 7.98 3.17 13.99
C ILE A 11 8.64 3.43 15.34
N GLU A 12 9.97 3.39 15.41
CA GLU A 12 10.74 3.69 16.63
C GLU A 12 10.56 5.14 17.09
N GLY A 13 10.43 6.08 16.15
CA GLY A 13 10.15 7.48 16.45
C GLY A 13 8.73 7.74 16.99
N ILE A 14 7.81 6.78 16.85
CA ILE A 14 6.44 6.87 17.38
C ILE A 14 6.36 6.05 18.66
N THR A 15 6.61 6.71 19.79
CA THR A 15 6.74 6.07 21.11
C THR A 15 5.42 5.73 21.80
N ASP A 16 4.28 5.88 21.11
CA ASP A 16 2.96 5.55 21.62
C ASP A 16 2.32 4.35 20.87
N TRP A 17 1.06 4.07 21.16
CA TRP A 17 0.32 2.95 20.56
C TRP A 17 0.33 2.94 19.03
N ARG A 18 0.48 4.11 18.39
CA ARG A 18 0.49 4.22 16.93
C ARG A 18 1.68 3.50 16.34
N GLY A 19 2.85 3.51 16.99
CA GLY A 19 4.04 2.79 16.53
C GLY A 19 3.79 1.29 16.46
N LYS A 20 3.19 0.73 17.51
CA LYS A 20 2.78 -0.69 17.54
C LYS A 20 1.76 -1.01 16.46
N THR A 21 0.72 -0.19 16.32
CA THR A 21 -0.30 -0.35 15.26
C THR A 21 0.33 -0.34 13.87
N PHE A 22 1.28 0.57 13.64
CA PHE A 22 2.00 0.68 12.38
C PHE A 22 2.83 -0.57 12.07
N ALA A 23 3.55 -1.08 13.06
CA ALA A 23 4.31 -2.33 12.94
C ALA A 23 3.40 -3.52 12.63
N ASP A 24 2.27 -3.64 13.33
CA ASP A 24 1.29 -4.70 13.12
C ASP A 24 0.66 -4.63 11.70
N VAL A 25 0.35 -3.42 11.20
CA VAL A 25 -0.16 -3.20 9.84
C VAL A 25 0.90 -3.58 8.80
N ARG A 26 2.14 -3.09 8.94
CA ARG A 26 3.25 -3.41 8.04
C ARG A 26 3.46 -4.91 7.95
N ASN A 27 3.52 -5.59 9.09
CA ASN A 27 3.71 -7.03 9.15
C ASN A 27 2.57 -7.76 8.44
N ALA A 28 1.32 -7.38 8.72
CA ALA A 28 0.17 -7.97 8.05
C ALA A 28 0.20 -7.82 6.53
N ILE A 29 0.69 -6.68 6.00
CA ILE A 29 0.83 -6.46 4.55
C ILE A 29 1.93 -7.35 3.98
N LEU A 30 3.13 -7.33 4.56
CA LEU A 30 4.30 -8.08 4.05
C LEU A 30 4.12 -9.61 4.15
N GLU A 31 3.33 -10.10 5.10
CA GLU A 31 2.99 -11.53 5.21
C GLU A 31 2.13 -12.05 4.06
N VAL A 32 1.50 -11.18 3.26
CA VAL A 32 0.59 -11.59 2.18
C VAL A 32 1.35 -12.14 0.97
N ASP A 33 2.41 -11.46 0.55
CA ASP A 33 3.21 -11.81 -0.62
C ASP A 33 4.65 -11.30 -0.40
N LYS A 34 5.62 -12.20 -0.54
CA LYS A 34 7.06 -11.91 -0.34
C LYS A 34 7.62 -10.93 -1.37
N GLU A 35 6.93 -10.77 -2.49
CA GLU A 35 7.33 -9.87 -3.57
C GLU A 35 6.69 -8.47 -3.43
N ILE A 36 5.97 -8.20 -2.34
CA ILE A 36 5.55 -6.83 -2.01
C ILE A 36 6.79 -5.98 -1.80
N VAL A 37 6.87 -4.88 -2.54
CA VAL A 37 7.95 -3.91 -2.45
C VAL A 37 7.54 -2.83 -1.46
N GLU A 38 8.35 -2.66 -0.42
CA GLU A 38 8.26 -1.52 0.48
C GLU A 38 9.05 -0.34 -0.09
N GLU A 39 8.39 0.80 -0.21
CA GLU A 39 8.92 2.05 -0.73
C GLU A 39 8.72 3.17 0.28
N TRP A 40 9.56 4.20 0.17
CA TRP A 40 9.46 5.40 0.98
C TRP A 40 9.20 6.60 0.07
N LYS A 41 8.02 7.19 0.14
CA LYS A 41 7.58 8.26 -0.77
C LYS A 41 7.05 9.47 0.00
N TRP A 42 6.98 10.60 -0.70
CA TRP A 42 6.23 11.81 -0.30
C TRP A 42 6.65 12.39 1.06
N MET A 43 7.96 12.57 1.25
CA MET A 43 8.56 13.19 2.45
C MET A 43 8.31 12.48 3.79
N GLY A 44 7.96 11.19 3.80
CA GLY A 44 7.91 10.45 5.08
C GLY A 44 6.99 9.24 5.16
N SER A 45 6.35 8.87 4.06
CA SER A 45 5.27 7.88 4.11
C SER A 45 5.71 6.55 3.51
N PRO A 46 5.60 5.44 4.26
CA PRO A 46 5.77 4.11 3.70
C PRO A 46 4.64 3.78 2.73
N VAL A 47 5.05 3.24 1.59
CA VAL A 47 4.18 2.80 0.50
C VAL A 47 4.49 1.35 0.19
N TRP A 48 3.46 0.53 0.04
CA TRP A 48 3.62 -0.86 -0.41
C TRP A 48 3.07 -1.01 -1.82
N SER A 49 3.83 -1.70 -2.67
CA SER A 49 3.48 -1.93 -4.06
C SER A 49 3.73 -3.37 -4.50
N ARG A 50 2.87 -3.88 -5.37
CA ARG A 50 2.96 -5.18 -6.04
C ARG A 50 2.22 -5.07 -7.36
N ASP A 51 2.96 -5.07 -8.46
CA ASP A 51 2.43 -4.83 -9.82
C ASP A 51 1.61 -3.51 -9.94
N GLY A 52 1.80 -2.57 -9.01
CA GLY A 52 0.98 -1.39 -8.79
C GLY A 52 0.98 -0.98 -7.31
N MET A 53 0.54 0.25 -6.99
CA MET A 53 0.52 0.73 -5.60
C MET A 53 -0.64 0.10 -4.83
N ILE A 54 -0.36 -0.65 -3.77
CA ILE A 54 -1.38 -1.27 -2.91
C ILE A 54 -1.93 -0.22 -1.95
N ALA A 55 -1.07 0.26 -1.06
CA ALA A 55 -1.47 1.16 0.00
C ALA A 55 -0.32 2.04 0.50
N VAL A 56 -0.68 3.14 1.14
CA VAL A 56 0.22 4.06 1.85
C VAL A 56 -0.25 4.19 3.29
N ALA A 57 0.67 4.10 4.25
CA ALA A 57 0.36 4.33 5.66
C ALA A 57 0.94 5.66 6.14
N ASN A 58 0.19 6.34 7.02
CA ASN A 58 0.58 7.60 7.63
C ASN A 58 0.17 7.60 9.10
N ALA A 59 1.06 8.03 9.99
CA ALA A 59 0.73 8.28 11.38
C ALA A 59 0.31 9.75 11.53
N HIS A 60 -0.94 9.99 11.92
CA HIS A 60 -1.46 11.31 12.25
C HIS A 60 -1.66 11.44 13.76
N LYS A 61 -1.99 12.65 14.23
CA LYS A 61 -2.38 12.86 15.63
C LYS A 61 -3.64 12.05 15.93
N GLY A 62 -3.52 11.08 16.85
CA GLY A 62 -4.64 10.24 17.31
C GLY A 62 -5.11 9.14 16.36
N LYS A 63 -4.43 8.91 15.22
CA LYS A 63 -4.79 7.82 14.31
C LYS A 63 -3.63 7.34 13.43
N VAL A 64 -3.68 6.08 13.03
CA VAL A 64 -2.86 5.55 11.93
C VAL A 64 -3.78 5.36 10.72
N LYS A 65 -3.46 6.02 9.61
CA LYS A 65 -4.25 5.97 8.39
C LYS A 65 -3.58 5.10 7.34
N LEU A 66 -4.29 4.08 6.86
CA LEU A 66 -3.88 3.23 5.75
C LEU A 66 -4.79 3.50 4.55
N THR A 67 -4.25 4.08 3.49
CA THR A 67 -5.01 4.42 2.28
C THR A 67 -4.69 3.46 1.15
N PHE A 68 -5.70 2.82 0.58
CA PHE A 68 -5.57 1.94 -0.58
C PHE A 68 -5.79 2.73 -1.87
N SER A 69 -4.86 2.63 -2.82
CA SER A 69 -4.86 3.40 -4.06
C SER A 69 -6.11 3.16 -4.90
N HIS A 70 -6.51 1.89 -4.99
CA HIS A 70 -7.71 1.44 -5.71
C HIS A 70 -8.79 0.97 -4.75
N GLY A 71 -8.80 1.51 -3.53
CA GLY A 71 -9.69 1.06 -2.46
C GLY A 71 -11.15 1.00 -2.87
N ALA A 72 -11.65 1.92 -3.70
CA ALA A 72 -13.05 1.94 -4.16
C ALA A 72 -13.44 0.73 -5.04
N GLN A 73 -12.45 0.05 -5.64
CA GLN A 73 -12.65 -1.09 -6.53
C GLN A 73 -12.49 -2.44 -5.82
N LEU A 74 -12.06 -2.44 -4.55
CA LEU A 74 -11.82 -3.66 -3.80
C LEU A 74 -13.11 -4.12 -3.10
N GLU A 75 -13.32 -5.43 -3.01
CA GLU A 75 -14.37 -5.95 -2.15
C GLU A 75 -13.94 -5.84 -0.68
N ASP A 76 -14.85 -5.35 0.17
CA ASP A 76 -14.61 -5.18 1.60
C ASP A 76 -15.73 -5.85 2.43
N PRO A 77 -15.76 -7.21 2.45
CA PRO A 77 -16.83 -7.96 3.12
C PRO A 77 -16.83 -7.75 4.64
N ASP A 78 -15.65 -7.53 5.23
CA ASP A 78 -15.48 -7.27 6.66
C ASP A 78 -15.66 -5.77 7.02
N LYS A 79 -15.95 -4.90 6.04
CA LYS A 79 -16.20 -3.46 6.20
C LYS A 79 -15.11 -2.73 6.97
N LEU A 80 -13.84 -2.99 6.63
CA LEU A 80 -12.70 -2.32 7.25
C LEU A 80 -12.57 -0.84 6.82
N PHE A 81 -12.99 -0.48 5.61
CA PHE A 81 -12.92 0.91 5.16
C PHE A 81 -13.88 1.78 5.97
N ASN A 82 -13.34 2.78 6.65
CA ASN A 82 -14.09 3.74 7.46
C ASN A 82 -13.81 5.20 7.05
N ALA A 83 -12.88 5.43 6.12
CA ALA A 83 -12.50 6.75 5.63
C ALA A 83 -12.38 6.77 4.10
N GLY A 84 -12.58 7.93 3.48
CA GLY A 84 -12.52 8.07 2.02
C GLY A 84 -13.65 7.38 1.26
N LEU A 85 -14.78 7.08 1.92
CA LEU A 85 -15.90 6.31 1.37
C LEU A 85 -16.62 7.00 0.20
N GLY A 86 -16.50 8.32 0.07
CA GLY A 86 -17.04 9.08 -1.07
C GLY A 86 -16.10 9.21 -2.27
N GLY A 87 -14.89 8.66 -2.19
CA GLY A 87 -13.92 8.71 -3.28
C GLY A 87 -14.21 7.67 -4.37
N SER A 88 -14.04 8.05 -5.64
CA SER A 88 -14.21 7.13 -6.78
C SER A 88 -13.04 6.16 -6.97
N THR A 89 -11.89 6.44 -6.34
CA THR A 89 -10.63 5.74 -6.60
C THR A 89 -10.04 5.13 -5.33
N TRP A 90 -9.83 5.93 -4.29
CA TRP A 90 -9.23 5.49 -3.03
C TRP A 90 -10.27 5.29 -1.92
N ARG A 91 -9.97 4.36 -1.01
CA ARG A 91 -10.60 4.23 0.31
C ARG A 91 -9.51 4.03 1.37
N ALA A 92 -9.82 4.37 2.61
CA ALA A 92 -8.87 4.31 3.70
C ALA A 92 -9.45 3.67 4.96
N ILE A 93 -8.55 3.17 5.79
CA ILE A 93 -8.79 2.63 7.11
C ILE A 93 -8.04 3.54 8.08
N ASP A 94 -8.79 4.26 8.91
CA ASP A 94 -8.26 5.00 10.05
C ASP A 94 -8.34 4.07 11.27
N PHE A 95 -7.18 3.70 11.83
CA PHE A 95 -7.05 2.95 13.08
C PHE A 95 -6.91 3.93 14.25
N PHE A 96 -7.67 3.70 15.31
CA PHE A 96 -7.71 4.51 16.53
C PHE A 96 -7.11 3.77 17.74
N GLU A 97 -6.90 4.50 18.83
CA GLU A 97 -6.37 3.93 20.07
C GLU A 97 -7.32 2.86 20.61
N GLY A 98 -6.79 1.68 20.90
CA GLY A 98 -7.59 0.54 21.38
C GLY A 98 -8.24 -0.32 20.29
N ASP A 99 -8.15 0.08 19.01
CA ASP A 99 -8.67 -0.74 17.91
C ASP A 99 -7.93 -2.07 17.79
N LYS A 100 -8.69 -3.14 17.56
CA LYS A 100 -8.15 -4.45 17.23
C LYS A 100 -7.99 -4.56 15.72
N ILE A 101 -6.74 -4.68 15.27
CA ILE A 101 -6.46 -4.92 13.85
C ILE A 101 -6.94 -6.33 13.47
N ASN A 102 -7.97 -6.40 12.63
CA ASN A 102 -8.39 -7.67 12.03
C ASN A 102 -7.38 -8.07 10.94
N LYS A 103 -6.29 -8.72 11.36
CA LYS A 103 -5.20 -9.15 10.46
C LYS A 103 -5.70 -10.03 9.31
N ARG A 104 -6.71 -10.88 9.56
CA ARG A 104 -7.29 -11.76 8.53
C ARG A 104 -7.96 -10.93 7.43
N ALA A 105 -8.83 -10.01 7.81
CA ALA A 105 -9.54 -9.14 6.88
C ALA A 105 -8.58 -8.18 6.15
N LEU A 106 -7.61 -7.61 6.87
CA LEU A 106 -6.59 -6.74 6.27
C LEU A 106 -5.77 -7.48 5.20
N LYS A 107 -5.32 -8.71 5.50
CA LYS A 107 -4.64 -9.57 4.51
C LYS A 107 -5.55 -9.86 3.31
N GLY A 108 -6.85 -10.05 3.53
CA GLY A 108 -7.85 -10.18 2.46
C GLY A 108 -7.88 -8.97 1.53
N LEU A 109 -7.96 -7.76 2.08
CA LEU A 109 -7.93 -6.52 1.29
C LEU A 109 -6.63 -6.34 0.50
N VAL A 110 -5.49 -6.67 1.11
CA VAL A 110 -4.19 -6.62 0.42
C VAL A 110 -4.15 -7.61 -0.75
N ARG A 111 -4.65 -8.83 -0.57
CA ARG A 111 -4.76 -9.81 -1.68
C ARG A 111 -5.66 -9.29 -2.80
N ALA A 112 -6.82 -8.73 -2.45
CA ALA A 112 -7.73 -8.14 -3.43
C ALA A 112 -7.06 -6.98 -4.20
N ALA A 113 -6.26 -6.16 -3.51
CA ALA A 113 -5.50 -5.08 -4.15
C ALA A 113 -4.43 -5.60 -5.11
N ILE A 114 -3.71 -6.66 -4.73
CA ILE A 114 -2.71 -7.31 -5.60
C ILE A 114 -3.41 -7.90 -6.83
N GLU A 115 -4.51 -8.63 -6.64
CA GLU A 115 -5.29 -9.21 -7.74
C GLU A 115 -5.82 -8.11 -8.67
N TYR A 116 -6.35 -7.02 -8.13
CA TYR A 116 -6.79 -5.87 -8.92
C TYR A 116 -5.63 -5.31 -9.76
N ASN A 117 -4.45 -5.11 -9.17
CA ASN A 117 -3.27 -4.62 -9.90
C ASN A 117 -2.88 -5.60 -11.02
N GLN A 118 -2.84 -6.89 -10.74
CA GLN A 118 -2.45 -7.91 -11.71
C GLN A 118 -3.48 -8.13 -12.84
N THR A 119 -4.77 -7.99 -12.53
CA THR A 119 -5.85 -8.25 -13.49
C THR A 119 -6.27 -7.01 -14.28
N LYS A 120 -6.19 -5.82 -13.67
CA LYS A 120 -6.66 -4.56 -14.27
C LYS A 120 -5.50 -3.67 -14.70
N LEU A 121 -4.46 -3.50 -13.90
CA LEU A 121 -3.33 -2.64 -14.27
C LEU A 121 -2.36 -3.34 -15.23
N LYS A 122 -2.03 -4.61 -14.97
CA LYS A 122 -1.18 -5.41 -15.89
C LYS A 122 -1.84 -5.68 -17.24
N LYS A 123 -3.17 -5.80 -17.28
CA LYS A 123 -3.95 -5.93 -18.52
C LYS A 123 -4.03 -4.62 -19.31
N ASN A 124 -3.97 -3.48 -18.62
CA ASN A 124 -3.81 -2.15 -19.24
C ASN A 124 -2.34 -1.85 -19.62
N ALA A 125 -1.38 -2.60 -19.07
CA ALA A 125 0.04 -2.56 -19.42
C ALA A 125 0.39 -3.60 -20.51
N ALA A 126 -0.47 -3.78 -21.52
CA ALA A 126 -0.10 -4.47 -22.75
C ALA A 126 1.20 -3.84 -23.31
N PRO A 127 2.12 -4.65 -23.88
CA PRO A 127 3.52 -4.26 -24.04
C PRO A 127 3.63 -3.02 -24.93
N GLY A 128 4.21 -1.95 -24.38
CA GLY A 128 4.64 -0.81 -25.19
C GLY A 128 5.53 -1.32 -26.34
N PRO A 129 5.47 -0.69 -27.53
CA PRO A 129 6.13 -1.22 -28.71
C PRO A 129 7.63 -1.41 -28.44
N ARG A 130 8.07 -2.65 -28.68
CA ARG A 130 9.46 -3.10 -28.81
C ARG A 130 10.34 -1.95 -29.31
N ALA A 131 11.38 -1.62 -28.55
CA ALA A 131 12.41 -0.67 -28.95
C ALA A 131 12.77 -0.87 -30.42
N LYS A 132 12.49 0.12 -31.28
CA LYS A 132 12.95 0.09 -32.66
C LYS A 132 14.46 0.22 -32.64
N ALA A 133 15.13 -0.88 -32.98
CA ALA A 133 16.54 -0.90 -33.30
C ALA A 133 16.86 0.11 -34.41
N SER A 134 17.85 0.95 -34.13
CA SER A 134 18.92 1.44 -34.99
C SER A 134 18.63 1.60 -36.49
N LYS A 135 18.62 2.86 -36.95
CA LYS A 135 19.28 3.22 -38.22
C LYS A 135 20.14 4.46 -38.02
N VAL A 136 21.44 4.22 -37.83
CA VAL A 136 22.50 5.20 -38.08
C VAL A 136 22.41 5.63 -39.54
N LYS A 137 22.22 6.92 -39.79
CA LYS A 137 22.51 7.53 -41.10
C LYS A 137 23.89 8.20 -41.01
N LYS A 138 24.83 7.64 -41.76
CA LYS A 138 26.07 8.31 -42.17
C LYS A 138 25.70 9.57 -42.97
N ALA A 139 26.35 10.69 -42.63
CA ALA A 139 26.69 11.76 -43.54
C ALA A 139 28.12 12.18 -43.19
#